data_AF-A0A6J8ATA5-F1
#
_entry.id   AF-A0A6J8ATA5-F1
#
_cell.length_a   1.000
_cell.length_b   1.000
_cell.length_c   1.000
_cell.angle_alpha   90.00
_cell.angle_beta   90.00
_cell.angle_gamma   90.00
#
_symmetry.space_group_name_H-M   'P 1'
#
loop_
_entity.id
_entity.type
_entity.pdbx_description
1 polymer ?
#
loop_
_entity_poly.entity_id
_entity_poly.type
_entity_poly.pdbx_seq_one_letter_code
_entity_poly.pdbx_strand_id
1 'polypeptide(L)'
;MFLDNTQQSNLDKASNDEHVIICVYMPTRGGNVTIEDFKTVLDELSEMIEKYLPTSDIIIGDFKEVPVFESVENIEKILTSFSNITTAKSLCPKRKKRFKRKREWTPEMTEIVKVGTIHYWKWKNEGNKNNKTSINYIRMKEQKKKLRSAQRRLAAEKRENAYTKIMELNEKKINNFLH
;
A
#
# COMPACT_ATOMS: atom_id res chain seq x y z
N MET A 1 -26.46 -49.98 -37.09
CA MET A 1 -27.22 -49.25 -36.05
C MET A 1 -26.42 -48.01 -35.72
N PHE A 2 -26.99 -46.86 -36.07
CA PHE A 2 -26.37 -45.54 -35.94
C PHE A 2 -26.44 -45.13 -34.47
N LEU A 3 -25.31 -44.73 -33.90
CA LEU A 3 -25.27 -44.13 -32.57
C LEU A 3 -25.82 -42.71 -32.66
N ASP A 4 -26.74 -42.43 -31.76
CA ASP A 4 -27.51 -41.20 -31.64
C ASP A 4 -26.63 -39.94 -31.54
N ASN A 5 -26.85 -39.02 -32.48
CA ASN A 5 -26.20 -37.71 -32.61
C ASN A 5 -26.64 -36.66 -31.56
N THR A 6 -27.27 -37.08 -30.47
CA THR A 6 -27.91 -36.17 -29.50
C THR A 6 -27.00 -35.67 -28.38
N GLN A 7 -25.73 -36.08 -28.35
CA GLN A 7 -24.76 -35.54 -27.38
C GLN A 7 -23.77 -34.52 -27.95
N GLN A 8 -23.76 -34.30 -29.27
CA GLN A 8 -22.86 -33.30 -29.88
C GLN A 8 -23.39 -31.86 -29.74
N SER A 9 -24.69 -31.65 -29.50
CA SER A 9 -25.31 -30.32 -29.48
C SER A 9 -25.22 -29.57 -28.14
N ASN A 10 -24.62 -30.17 -27.10
CA ASN A 10 -24.42 -29.52 -25.81
C ASN A 10 -22.99 -28.97 -25.60
N LEU A 11 -22.07 -29.15 -26.57
CA LEU A 11 -20.74 -28.54 -26.51
C LEU A 11 -20.63 -27.22 -27.31
N ASP A 12 -21.61 -26.89 -28.16
CA ASP A 12 -21.58 -25.67 -28.98
C ASP A 12 -22.34 -24.48 -28.35
N LYS A 13 -22.64 -24.56 -27.05
CA LYS A 13 -23.11 -23.43 -26.24
C LYS A 13 -22.13 -23.13 -25.10
N ALA A 14 -20.84 -23.07 -25.40
CA ALA A 14 -20.03 -22.09 -24.69
C ALA A 14 -20.47 -20.73 -25.23
N SER A 15 -21.46 -20.12 -24.57
CA SER A 15 -21.73 -18.70 -24.80
C SER A 15 -20.40 -18.00 -24.56
N ASN A 16 -19.87 -17.37 -25.61
CA ASN A 16 -18.83 -16.38 -25.45
C ASN A 16 -19.49 -15.21 -24.69
N ASP A 17 -19.58 -15.34 -23.37
CA ASP A 17 -19.99 -14.25 -22.50
C ASP A 17 -18.83 -13.26 -22.50
N GLU A 18 -18.85 -12.37 -23.50
CA GLU A 18 -17.89 -11.27 -23.61
C GLU A 18 -18.15 -10.28 -22.47
N HIS A 19 -17.36 -10.40 -21.42
CA HIS A 19 -17.39 -9.47 -20.29
C HIS A 19 -16.49 -8.26 -20.55
N VAL A 20 -17.03 -7.06 -20.33
CA VAL A 20 -16.27 -5.81 -20.46
C VAL A 20 -15.85 -5.36 -19.07
N ILE A 21 -14.53 -5.39 -18.82
CA ILE A 21 -13.95 -4.95 -17.54
C ILE A 21 -13.46 -3.50 -17.71
N ILE A 22 -14.07 -2.57 -16.98
CA ILE A 22 -13.68 -1.15 -17.00
C ILE A 22 -12.91 -0.84 -15.71
N CYS A 23 -11.62 -0.59 -15.85
CA CYS A 23 -10.72 -0.25 -14.74
C CYS A 23 -10.40 1.24 -14.75
N VAL A 24 -10.90 2.01 -13.79
CA VAL A 24 -10.57 3.45 -13.66
C VAL A 24 -9.63 3.69 -12.50
N TYR A 25 -8.45 4.21 -12.81
CA TYR A 25 -7.48 4.63 -11.81
C TYR A 25 -7.69 6.10 -11.46
N MET A 26 -8.26 6.35 -10.29
CA MET A 26 -8.39 7.71 -9.76
C MET A 26 -7.12 8.13 -9.02
N PRO A 27 -6.47 9.24 -9.41
CA PRO A 27 -5.27 9.73 -8.74
C PRO A 27 -5.60 10.18 -7.31
N THR A 28 -5.07 9.49 -6.31
CA THR A 28 -5.26 9.86 -4.90
C THR A 28 -4.27 10.92 -4.42
N ARG A 29 -4.80 11.91 -3.69
CA ARG A 29 -4.13 12.98 -2.91
C ARG A 29 -2.63 13.17 -3.17
N GLY A 30 -2.29 14.26 -3.86
CA GLY A 30 -0.91 14.76 -3.98
C GLY A 30 -0.49 15.16 -5.40
N GLY A 31 -1.32 14.91 -6.41
CA GLY A 31 -1.14 15.40 -7.79
C GLY A 31 -1.93 16.67 -8.07
N ASN A 32 -1.52 17.43 -9.08
CA ASN A 32 -2.21 18.61 -9.62
C ASN A 32 -3.48 18.23 -10.41
N VAL A 33 -4.29 17.31 -9.87
CA VAL A 33 -5.50 16.85 -10.53
C VAL A 33 -6.65 17.73 -10.05
N THR A 34 -7.27 18.41 -10.98
CA THR A 34 -8.37 19.32 -10.71
C THR A 34 -9.70 18.57 -10.62
N ILE A 35 -10.71 19.23 -10.09
CA ILE A 35 -12.08 18.70 -10.06
C ILE A 35 -12.63 18.53 -11.48
N GLU A 36 -12.16 19.34 -12.43
CA GLU A 36 -12.55 19.28 -13.84
C GLU A 36 -12.04 17.99 -14.50
N ASP A 37 -10.77 17.65 -14.29
CA ASP A 37 -10.19 16.37 -14.77
C ASP A 37 -10.97 15.16 -14.24
N PHE A 38 -11.43 15.23 -12.99
CA PHE A 38 -12.23 14.17 -12.37
C PHE A 38 -13.62 14.04 -13.02
N LYS A 39 -14.26 15.16 -13.38
CA LYS A 39 -15.55 15.15 -14.08
C LYS A 39 -15.41 14.56 -15.48
N THR A 40 -14.38 14.94 -16.22
CA THR A 40 -14.13 14.39 -17.56
C THR A 40 -13.98 12.88 -17.53
N VAL A 41 -13.24 12.33 -16.56
CA VAL A 41 -13.10 10.86 -16.40
C VAL A 41 -14.43 10.18 -16.06
N LEU A 42 -15.31 10.83 -15.29
CA LEU A 42 -16.64 10.29 -15.00
C LEU A 42 -17.56 10.34 -16.21
N ASP A 43 -17.50 11.41 -17.00
CA ASP A 43 -18.30 11.54 -18.23
C ASP A 43 -17.88 10.48 -19.26
N GLU A 44 -16.57 10.27 -19.46
CA GLU A 44 -16.03 9.21 -20.32
C GLU A 44 -16.42 7.80 -19.84
N LEU A 45 -16.40 7.57 -18.52
CA LEU A 45 -16.86 6.30 -17.95
C LEU A 45 -18.36 6.08 -18.17
N SER A 46 -19.18 7.13 -18.03
CA SER A 46 -20.62 7.06 -18.29
C SER A 46 -20.89 6.68 -19.76
N GLU A 47 -20.19 7.30 -20.70
CA GLU A 47 -20.32 7.02 -22.13
C GLU A 47 -19.92 5.56 -22.45
N MET A 48 -18.83 5.06 -21.87
CA MET A 48 -18.43 3.66 -22.03
C MET A 48 -19.46 2.70 -21.44
N ILE A 49 -20.02 3.01 -20.27
CA ILE A 49 -21.04 2.17 -19.65
C ILE A 49 -22.27 2.12 -20.55
N GLU A 50 -22.80 3.26 -20.99
CA GLU A 50 -23.98 3.31 -21.87
C GLU A 50 -23.78 2.52 -23.16
N LYS A 51 -22.58 2.57 -23.73
CA LYS A 51 -22.24 1.88 -24.97
C LYS A 51 -22.17 0.35 -24.81
N TYR A 52 -21.65 -0.15 -23.69
CA TYR A 52 -21.37 -1.58 -23.50
C TYR A 52 -22.38 -2.30 -22.59
N LEU A 53 -23.22 -1.57 -21.85
CA LEU A 53 -24.30 -2.11 -21.01
C LEU A 53 -25.27 -3.05 -21.75
N PRO A 54 -25.69 -2.79 -23.01
CA PRO A 54 -26.64 -3.68 -23.69
C PRO A 54 -26.00 -4.95 -24.25
N THR A 55 -24.65 -5.02 -24.36
CA THR A 55 -23.95 -6.14 -25.00
C THR A 55 -23.14 -6.99 -24.04
N SER A 56 -22.80 -6.47 -22.86
CA SER A 56 -21.83 -7.09 -21.97
C SER A 56 -22.13 -6.77 -20.51
N ASP A 57 -21.84 -7.73 -19.62
CA ASP A 57 -21.81 -7.45 -18.19
C ASP A 57 -20.61 -6.56 -17.86
N ILE A 58 -20.87 -5.46 -17.16
CA ILE A 58 -19.84 -4.49 -16.77
C ILE A 58 -19.46 -4.70 -15.31
N ILE A 59 -18.16 -4.93 -15.06
CA ILE A 59 -17.60 -5.07 -13.72
C ILE A 59 -16.82 -3.80 -13.37
N ILE A 60 -17.26 -3.08 -12.33
CA ILE A 60 -16.59 -1.89 -11.79
C ILE A 60 -15.95 -2.27 -10.45
N GLY A 61 -14.63 -2.13 -10.32
CA GLY A 61 -13.90 -2.47 -9.09
C GLY A 61 -12.91 -1.39 -8.64
N ASP A 62 -12.87 -1.11 -7.33
CA ASP A 62 -11.78 -0.37 -6.69
C ASP A 62 -10.69 -1.38 -6.26
N PHE A 63 -9.54 -1.38 -6.92
CA PHE A 63 -8.46 -2.34 -6.67
C PHE A 63 -7.70 -2.16 -5.34
N LYS A 64 -8.27 -1.45 -4.36
CA LYS A 64 -7.66 -1.33 -3.03
C LYS A 64 -7.92 -2.53 -2.13
N GLU A 65 -9.07 -3.19 -2.26
CA GLU A 65 -9.38 -4.45 -1.57
C GLU A 65 -10.31 -5.29 -2.48
N VAL A 66 -10.00 -6.59 -2.60
CA VAL A 66 -10.66 -7.70 -3.34
C VAL A 66 -12.01 -7.40 -4.02
N PRO A 67 -12.22 -7.74 -5.32
CA PRO A 67 -13.47 -7.45 -6.02
C PRO A 67 -14.63 -8.27 -5.44
N VAL A 68 -15.66 -7.57 -4.98
CA VAL A 68 -16.97 -8.14 -4.67
C VAL A 68 -17.84 -7.95 -5.92
N PHE A 69 -18.31 -9.05 -6.50
CA PHE A 69 -19.29 -9.05 -7.58
C PHE A 69 -20.63 -8.52 -7.04
N GLU A 70 -21.11 -7.37 -7.51
CA GLU A 70 -22.45 -6.90 -7.17
C GLU A 70 -23.19 -6.35 -8.39
N SER A 71 -24.46 -6.73 -8.52
CA SER A 71 -25.38 -6.39 -9.62
C SER A 71 -25.80 -4.91 -9.61
N VAL A 72 -26.34 -4.43 -10.74
CA VAL A 72 -26.75 -3.03 -10.97
C VAL A 72 -27.72 -2.49 -9.90
N GLU A 73 -28.61 -3.32 -9.35
CA GLU A 73 -29.53 -2.94 -8.27
C GLU A 73 -28.83 -2.61 -6.93
N ASN A 74 -27.63 -3.14 -6.72
CA ASN A 74 -26.81 -2.78 -5.56
C ASN A 74 -26.06 -1.46 -5.76
N ILE A 75 -25.77 -1.05 -7.00
CA ILE A 75 -25.10 0.23 -7.28
C ILE A 75 -25.99 1.42 -6.88
N GLU A 76 -27.30 1.35 -7.15
CA GLU A 76 -28.25 2.38 -6.69
C GLU A 76 -28.37 2.44 -5.17
N LYS A 77 -28.30 1.29 -4.49
CA LYS A 77 -28.23 1.22 -3.02
C LYS A 77 -26.92 1.77 -2.48
N ILE A 78 -25.81 1.56 -3.18
CA ILE A 78 -24.50 2.11 -2.82
C ILE A 78 -24.53 3.64 -2.97
N LEU A 79 -25.04 4.18 -4.08
CA LEU A 79 -25.16 5.62 -4.31
C LEU A 79 -26.07 6.30 -3.27
N THR A 80 -27.19 5.67 -2.90
CA THR A 80 -28.07 6.16 -1.83
C THR A 80 -27.49 5.95 -0.43
N SER A 81 -26.60 4.98 -0.22
CA SER A 81 -25.85 4.86 1.03
C SER A 81 -24.78 5.95 1.18
N PHE A 82 -24.14 6.38 0.08
CA PHE A 82 -23.13 7.45 0.09
C PHE A 82 -23.71 8.83 0.42
N SER A 83 -24.95 9.14 0.03
CA SER A 83 -25.61 10.38 0.47
C SER A 83 -25.88 10.39 1.97
N ASN A 84 -26.22 9.23 2.56
CA ASN A 84 -26.45 9.07 4.00
C ASN A 84 -25.15 9.03 4.84
N ILE A 85 -24.01 8.67 4.25
CA ILE A 85 -22.69 8.61 4.92
C ILE A 85 -22.17 10.00 5.34
N THR A 86 -22.70 11.10 4.79
CA THR A 86 -22.30 12.46 5.21
C THR A 86 -22.56 12.76 6.69
N THR A 87 -23.39 11.96 7.37
CA THR A 87 -23.67 12.10 8.82
C THR A 87 -22.93 11.11 9.73
N ALA A 88 -22.27 10.07 9.19
CA ALA A 88 -21.65 9.01 9.98
C ALA A 88 -20.19 9.31 10.38
N LYS A 89 -19.97 10.39 11.14
CA LYS A 89 -18.70 10.61 11.85
C LYS A 89 -18.56 9.61 13.01
N SER A 90 -18.15 8.35 12.81
CA SER A 90 -17.42 7.59 13.86
C SER A 90 -17.01 6.14 13.54
N LEU A 91 -17.19 5.59 12.34
CA LEU A 91 -16.81 4.19 12.05
C LEU A 91 -15.39 4.01 11.49
N CYS A 92 -14.43 4.89 11.82
CA CYS A 92 -13.03 4.59 11.53
C CYS A 92 -12.52 3.52 12.52
N PRO A 93 -12.14 2.31 12.08
CA PRO A 93 -11.55 1.31 12.96
C PRO A 93 -10.32 1.92 13.65
N LYS A 94 -10.30 1.90 14.98
CA LYS A 94 -9.20 2.43 15.79
C LYS A 94 -7.90 1.82 15.28
N ARG A 95 -7.06 2.68 14.68
CA ARG A 95 -5.77 2.33 14.07
C ARG A 95 -5.02 1.37 15.00
N LYS A 96 -4.84 0.10 14.57
CA LYS A 96 -4.09 -0.91 15.35
C LYS A 96 -2.79 -0.27 15.81
N LYS A 97 -2.56 -0.22 17.13
CA LYS A 97 -1.33 0.34 17.71
C LYS A 97 -0.15 -0.38 17.04
N ARG A 98 0.65 0.35 16.26
CA ARG A 98 1.86 -0.20 15.65
C ARG A 98 2.69 -0.79 16.79
N PHE A 99 2.93 -2.11 16.75
CA PHE A 99 3.82 -2.76 17.70
C PHE A 99 5.13 -1.97 17.74
N LYS A 100 5.47 -1.43 18.91
CA LYS A 100 6.73 -0.71 19.09
C LYS A 100 7.83 -1.74 18.89
N ARG A 101 8.46 -1.74 17.72
CA ARG A 101 9.60 -2.62 17.44
C ARG A 101 10.67 -2.32 18.49
N LYS A 102 11.12 -3.34 19.22
CA LYS A 102 12.26 -3.23 20.12
C LYS A 102 13.45 -2.79 19.28
N ARG A 103 14.10 -1.68 19.68
CA ARG A 103 15.29 -1.20 19.00
C ARG A 103 16.47 -2.01 19.51
N GLU A 104 17.17 -2.66 18.60
CA GLU A 104 18.48 -3.22 18.90
C GLU A 104 19.51 -2.09 18.84
N TRP A 105 20.27 -1.97 19.90
CA TRP A 105 21.30 -0.95 20.07
C TRP A 105 22.67 -1.60 19.94
N THR A 106 23.46 -1.14 18.98
CA THR A 106 24.88 -1.50 18.94
C THR A 106 25.67 -0.62 19.92
N PRO A 107 26.86 -1.05 20.37
CA PRO A 107 27.76 -0.22 21.17
C PRO A 107 28.02 1.15 20.53
N GLU A 108 28.26 1.17 19.21
CA GLU A 108 28.45 2.39 18.41
C GLU A 108 27.23 3.34 18.50
N MET A 109 26.00 2.82 18.34
CA MET A 109 24.80 3.65 18.46
C MET A 109 24.62 4.20 19.87
N THR A 110 25.00 3.42 20.89
CA THR A 110 24.93 3.83 22.29
C THR A 110 25.88 4.98 22.57
N GLU A 111 27.09 4.94 22.02
CA GLU A 111 28.07 6.01 22.13
C GLU A 111 27.60 7.30 21.43
N ILE A 112 27.07 7.18 20.20
CA ILE A 112 26.50 8.31 19.46
C ILE A 112 25.39 8.99 20.27
N VAL A 113 24.53 8.21 20.93
CA VAL A 113 23.46 8.74 21.80
C VAL A 113 24.06 9.45 23.01
N LYS A 114 25.03 8.86 23.70
CA LYS A 114 25.70 9.47 24.86
C LYS A 114 26.29 10.83 24.50
N VAL A 115 27.08 10.91 23.43
CA VAL A 115 27.69 12.16 22.95
C VAL A 115 26.63 13.18 22.54
N GLY A 116 25.60 12.74 21.81
CA GLY A 116 24.48 13.58 21.42
C GLY A 116 23.72 14.17 22.62
N THR A 117 23.54 13.39 23.69
CA THR A 117 22.88 13.84 24.93
C THR A 117 23.72 14.90 25.65
N ILE A 118 25.05 14.77 25.68
CA ILE A 118 25.94 15.80 26.25
C ILE A 118 25.77 17.14 25.53
N HIS A 119 25.80 17.14 24.19
CA HIS A 119 25.60 18.38 23.41
C HIS A 119 24.19 18.95 23.56
N TYR A 120 23.18 18.09 23.65
CA TYR A 120 21.80 18.54 23.93
C TYR A 120 21.71 19.29 25.26
N TRP A 121 22.30 18.75 26.33
CA TRP A 121 22.27 19.41 27.65
C TRP A 121 23.04 20.72 27.65
N LYS A 122 24.22 20.77 27.01
CA LYS A 122 24.97 22.03 26.84
C LYS A 122 24.14 23.08 26.12
N TRP A 123 23.57 22.74 24.96
CA TRP A 123 22.68 23.65 24.21
C TRP A 123 21.44 24.08 25.00
N LYS A 124 20.85 23.18 25.79
CA LYS A 124 19.69 23.49 26.63
C LYS A 124 20.04 24.47 27.75
N ASN A 125 21.25 24.39 28.29
CA ASN A 125 21.71 25.21 29.41
C ASN A 125 22.24 26.59 28.96
N GLU A 126 22.50 26.80 27.67
CA GLU A 126 22.89 28.10 27.08
C GLU A 126 21.75 29.15 27.09
N GLY A 127 20.58 28.84 27.63
CA GLY A 127 19.47 29.78 27.82
C GLY A 127 18.70 30.15 26.54
N ASN A 128 19.28 29.95 25.35
CA ASN A 128 18.64 30.28 24.09
C ASN A 128 18.29 29.03 23.26
N LYS A 129 17.19 28.37 23.64
CA LYS A 129 16.66 27.14 23.00
C LYS A 129 16.28 27.30 21.52
N ASN A 130 16.20 28.54 21.03
CA ASN A 130 15.88 28.82 19.63
C ASN A 130 17.12 29.13 18.79
N ASN A 131 18.30 29.25 19.43
CA ASN A 131 19.52 29.54 18.73
C ASN A 131 20.03 28.31 17.95
N LYS A 132 19.77 28.30 16.65
CA LYS A 132 20.21 27.25 15.71
C LYS A 132 21.67 27.41 15.26
N THR A 133 22.32 28.54 15.57
CA THR A 133 23.74 28.76 15.23
C THR A 133 24.70 28.31 16.33
N SER A 134 24.19 27.92 17.51
CA SER A 134 25.01 27.34 18.58
C SER A 134 25.78 26.11 18.09
N ILE A 135 27.09 26.08 18.38
CA ILE A 135 27.97 24.94 18.07
C ILE A 135 27.41 23.65 18.68
N ASN A 136 26.84 23.71 19.89
CA ASN A 136 26.25 22.55 20.54
C ASN A 136 24.97 22.06 19.84
N TYR A 137 24.16 22.97 19.28
CA TYR A 137 23.01 22.60 18.45
C TYR A 137 23.45 21.88 17.17
N ILE A 138 24.46 22.42 16.47
CA ILE A 138 25.00 21.84 15.24
C ILE A 138 25.55 20.44 15.52
N ARG A 139 26.42 20.30 16.54
CA ARG A 139 26.98 19.00 16.96
C ARG A 139 25.89 18.00 17.35
N MET A 140 24.87 18.41 18.11
CA MET A 140 23.74 17.54 18.44
C MET A 140 23.00 17.05 17.18
N LYS A 141 22.79 17.92 16.18
CA LYS A 141 22.13 17.54 14.92
C LYS A 141 22.98 16.58 14.09
N GLU A 142 24.29 16.77 14.05
CA GLU A 142 25.22 15.85 13.40
C GLU A 142 25.18 14.46 14.04
N GLN A 143 25.21 14.37 15.38
CA GLN A 143 25.08 13.08 16.08
C GLN A 143 23.74 12.40 15.78
N LYS A 144 22.63 13.16 15.70
CA LYS A 144 21.34 12.61 15.23
C LYS A 144 21.40 12.10 13.79
N LYS A 145 22.15 12.75 12.90
CA LYS A 145 22.37 12.28 11.52
C LYS A 145 23.17 10.97 11.52
N LYS A 146 24.28 10.91 12.27
CA LYS A 146 25.10 9.69 12.44
C LYS A 146 24.28 8.53 12.98
N LEU A 147 23.46 8.75 14.02
CA LEU A 147 22.59 7.72 14.59
C LEU A 147 21.61 7.14 13.55
N ARG A 148 20.95 8.00 12.77
CA ARG A 148 20.05 7.53 11.71
C ARG A 148 20.79 6.74 10.63
N SER A 149 22.01 7.14 10.29
CA SER A 149 22.85 6.42 9.33
C SER A 149 23.19 5.02 9.86
N ALA A 150 23.70 4.93 11.09
CA ALA A 150 24.03 3.66 11.74
C ALA A 150 22.81 2.73 11.82
N GLN A 151 21.63 3.25 12.18
CA GLN A 151 20.38 2.49 12.21
C GLN A 151 19.99 1.94 10.83
N ARG A 152 20.18 2.73 9.77
CA ARG A 152 19.93 2.27 8.39
C ARG A 152 20.93 1.21 7.96
N ARG A 153 22.21 1.33 8.33
CA ARG A 153 23.24 0.33 8.03
C ARG A 153 22.92 -1.01 8.70
N LEU A 154 22.61 -1.00 10.00
CA LEU A 154 22.22 -2.23 10.72
C LEU A 154 20.95 -2.86 10.13
N ALA A 155 19.98 -2.05 9.70
CA ALA A 155 18.77 -2.55 9.06
C ALA A 155 19.04 -3.09 7.63
N ALA A 156 20.06 -2.59 6.93
CA ALA A 156 20.50 -3.13 5.65
C ALA A 156 21.22 -4.46 5.85
N GLU A 157 22.17 -4.53 6.78
CA GLU A 157 22.90 -5.74 7.15
C GLU A 157 21.96 -6.87 7.58
N LYS A 158 20.93 -6.57 8.38
CA LYS A 158 19.91 -7.59 8.72
C LYS A 158 19.13 -8.10 7.53
N ARG A 159 18.85 -7.25 6.54
CA ARG A 159 18.15 -7.67 5.32
C ARG A 159 19.05 -8.56 4.47
N GLU A 160 20.32 -8.21 4.36
CA GLU A 160 21.34 -8.99 3.66
C GLU A 160 21.55 -10.35 4.32
N ASN A 161 21.75 -10.39 5.65
CA ASN A 161 21.88 -11.63 6.42
C ASN A 161 20.63 -12.52 6.34
N ALA A 162 19.43 -11.91 6.26
CA ALA A 162 18.20 -12.66 6.06
C ALA A 162 18.15 -13.26 4.65
N TYR A 163 18.59 -12.50 3.64
CA TYR A 163 18.66 -12.95 2.25
C TYR A 163 19.66 -14.10 2.09
N THR A 164 20.87 -13.97 2.61
CA THR A 164 21.89 -15.04 2.56
C THR A 164 21.40 -16.32 3.22
N LYS A 165 20.77 -16.21 4.39
CA LYS A 165 20.18 -17.37 5.08
C LYS A 165 19.07 -18.05 4.26
N ILE A 166 18.26 -17.29 3.53
CA ILE A 166 17.24 -17.85 2.64
C ILE A 166 17.89 -18.60 1.48
N MET A 167 18.93 -18.01 0.88
CA MET A 167 19.68 -18.65 -0.22
C MET A 167 20.34 -19.95 0.22
N GLU A 168 21.05 -19.96 1.35
CA GLU A 168 21.65 -21.17 1.93
C GLU A 168 20.62 -22.27 2.21
N LEU A 169 19.43 -21.91 2.70
CA LEU A 169 18.35 -22.85 2.94
C LEU A 169 17.80 -23.44 1.64
N ASN A 170 17.72 -22.65 0.58
CA ASN A 170 17.28 -23.11 -0.73
C ASN A 170 18.31 -24.05 -1.38
N GLU A 171 19.60 -23.72 -1.29
CA GLU A 171 20.69 -24.60 -1.77
C GLU A 171 20.66 -25.95 -1.04
N LYS A 172 20.50 -25.95 0.29
CA LYS A 172 20.35 -27.19 1.07
C LYS A 172 19.13 -28.01 0.66
N LYS A 173 18.00 -27.36 0.37
CA LYS A 173 16.79 -28.04 -0.11
C LYS A 173 17.00 -28.68 -1.48
N ILE A 174 17.69 -28.00 -2.40
CA ILE A 174 17.99 -28.53 -3.73
C ILE A 174 18.92 -29.74 -3.62
N ASN A 175 19.98 -29.64 -2.81
CA ASN A 175 20.93 -30.73 -2.62
C ASN A 175 20.28 -31.96 -1.94
N ASN A 176 19.35 -31.74 -1.00
CA ASN A 176 18.58 -32.83 -0.38
C ASN A 176 17.51 -33.43 -1.30
N PHE A 177 17.11 -32.76 -2.38
CA PHE A 177 16.16 -33.31 -3.37
C PHE A 177 16.86 -34.11 -4.47
N LEU A 178 18.14 -33.84 -4.71
CA LEU A 178 18.97 -34.53 -5.70
C LEU A 178 19.64 -35.81 -5.17
N HIS A 179 19.59 -36.03 -3.85
CA HIS A 179 20.06 -37.24 -3.17
C HIS A 179 18.90 -38.10 -2.71
#